data_AF-A0A7J9NCG2-F1
#
_entry.id   AF-A0A7J9NCG2-F1
#
_cell.length_a   1.000
_cell.length_b   1.000
_cell.length_c   1.000
_cell.angle_alpha   90.00
_cell.angle_beta   90.00
_cell.angle_gamma   90.00
#
_symmetry.space_group_name_H-M   'P 1'
#
loop_
_entity.id
_entity.type
_entity.pdbx_description
1 polymer ?
#
loop_
_entity_poly.entity_id
_entity_poly.type
_entity_poly.pdbx_seq_one_letter_code
_entity_poly.pdbx_strand_id
1 'polypeptide(L)'
;MKKIWDQWDNETKQLFYCNYGDLPYLLSVKVDKYLFRAFAQFWNPAHSCFTFGKVDSVPTVEEYTTLLRCPKFQVDKAYSRAASFPTLLKK
;
A
#
# COMPACT_ATOMS: atom_id res chain seq x y z
N MET A 1 11.11 7.52 -4.96
CA MET A 1 10.95 6.05 -4.92
C MET A 1 11.05 5.44 -6.31
N LYS A 2 10.17 5.77 -7.28
CA LYS A 2 10.31 5.29 -8.69
C LYS A 2 11.69 5.55 -9.32
N LYS A 3 12.24 6.76 -9.15
CA LYS A 3 13.60 7.11 -9.63
C LYS A 3 14.70 6.18 -9.08
N ILE A 4 14.54 5.69 -7.84
CA ILE A 4 15.49 4.76 -7.21
C ILE A 4 15.35 3.38 -7.85
N TRP A 5 14.11 2.91 -8.01
CA TRP A 5 13.81 1.66 -8.71
C TRP A 5 14.35 1.66 -10.14
N ASP A 6 14.21 2.75 -10.88
CA ASP A 6 14.67 2.86 -12.26
C ASP A 6 16.20 2.75 -12.36
N GLN A 7 16.94 3.19 -11.33
CA GLN A 7 18.40 3.14 -11.25
C GLN A 7 18.97 1.78 -10.85
N TRP A 8 18.16 0.87 -10.31
CA TRP A 8 18.63 -0.45 -9.89
C TRP A 8 18.97 -1.34 -11.09
N ASP A 9 20.03 -2.12 -10.92
CA ASP A 9 20.40 -3.20 -11.84
C ASP A 9 19.38 -4.34 -11.80
N ASN A 10 19.48 -5.25 -12.76
CA ASN A 10 18.51 -6.32 -12.90
C ASN A 10 18.58 -7.34 -11.75
N GLU A 11 19.76 -7.63 -11.19
CA GLU A 11 19.90 -8.58 -10.09
C GLU A 11 19.22 -8.04 -8.83
N THR A 12 19.44 -6.77 -8.51
CA THR A 12 18.76 -6.11 -7.38
C THR A 12 17.24 -6.09 -7.57
N LYS A 13 16.76 -5.84 -8.80
CA LYS A 13 15.32 -5.90 -9.12
C LYS A 13 14.74 -7.31 -8.98
N GLN A 14 15.46 -8.34 -9.42
CA GLN A 14 15.05 -9.74 -9.26
C GLN A 14 15.02 -10.16 -7.79
N LEU A 15 16.04 -9.78 -7.01
CA LEU A 15 16.05 -10.01 -5.56
C LEU A 15 14.84 -9.34 -4.90
N PHE A 16 14.52 -8.10 -5.26
CA PHE A 16 13.33 -7.43 -4.75
C PHE A 16 12.04 -8.17 -5.14
N TYR A 17 11.92 -8.56 -6.40
CA TYR A 17 10.76 -9.30 -6.92
C TYR A 17 10.54 -10.62 -6.18
N CYS A 18 11.57 -11.43 -5.95
CA CYS A 18 11.47 -12.67 -5.19
C CYS A 18 10.94 -12.47 -3.75
N ASN A 19 11.13 -11.27 -3.19
CA ASN A 19 10.70 -10.94 -1.83
C ASN A 19 9.33 -10.26 -1.78
N TYR A 20 9.04 -9.37 -2.73
CA TYR A 20 7.93 -8.42 -2.67
C TYR A 20 6.98 -8.48 -3.88
N GLY A 21 7.26 -9.35 -4.84
CA GLY A 21 6.50 -9.53 -6.06
C GLY A 21 6.41 -8.26 -6.91
N ASP A 22 5.20 -7.98 -7.39
CA ASP A 22 4.86 -6.90 -8.31
C ASP A 22 4.70 -5.52 -7.65
N LEU A 23 5.03 -5.39 -6.36
CA LEU A 23 4.95 -4.14 -5.61
C LEU A 23 5.61 -2.93 -6.30
N PRO A 24 6.77 -3.05 -6.98
CA PRO A 24 7.37 -1.93 -7.69
C PRO A 24 6.51 -1.36 -8.82
N TYR A 25 5.66 -2.18 -9.44
CA TYR A 25 4.78 -1.72 -10.52
C TYR A 25 3.74 -0.71 -10.01
N LEU A 26 3.37 -0.76 -8.73
CA LEU A 26 2.51 0.25 -8.11
C LEU A 26 3.12 1.67 -8.18
N LEU A 27 4.45 1.78 -8.18
CA LEU A 27 5.13 3.09 -8.31
C LEU A 27 4.95 3.72 -9.69
N SER A 28 4.54 2.92 -10.68
CA SER A 28 4.28 3.37 -12.04
C SER A 28 2.81 3.71 -12.30
N VAL A 29 1.91 3.34 -11.38
CA VAL A 29 0.48 3.64 -11.47
C VAL A 29 0.28 5.15 -11.44
N LYS A 30 -0.32 5.69 -12.49
CA LYS A 30 -0.68 7.10 -12.56
C LYS A 30 -1.94 7.32 -11.74
N VAL A 31 -1.82 8.11 -10.68
CA VAL A 31 -2.96 8.57 -9.91
C VAL A 31 -3.35 9.96 -10.40
N ASP A 32 -4.58 10.12 -10.88
CA ASP A 32 -5.09 11.44 -11.25
C ASP A 32 -5.20 12.34 -10.02
N LYS A 33 -4.65 13.55 -10.12
CA LYS A 33 -4.58 14.50 -8.99
C LYS A 33 -5.96 14.96 -8.54
N TYR A 34 -6.88 15.20 -9.47
CA TYR A 34 -8.22 15.68 -9.15
C TYR A 34 -9.08 14.56 -8.56
N LEU A 35 -8.94 13.34 -9.08
CA LEU A 35 -9.54 12.14 -8.51
C LEU A 35 -9.06 11.93 -7.07
N PHE A 36 -7.74 11.97 -6.83
CA PHE A 36 -7.20 11.81 -5.48
C PHE A 36 -7.71 12.90 -4.53
N ARG A 37 -7.78 14.15 -4.99
CA ARG A 37 -8.34 15.24 -4.19
C ARG A 37 -9.82 15.03 -3.85
N ALA A 38 -10.61 14.52 -4.80
CA ALA A 38 -12.00 14.17 -4.57
C ALA A 38 -12.14 12.99 -3.58
N PHE A 39 -11.20 12.04 -3.60
CA PHE A 39 -11.18 10.89 -2.70
C PHE A 39 -10.70 11.24 -1.29
N ALA A 40 -9.83 12.24 -1.14
CA ALA A 40 -9.25 12.63 0.14
C ALA A 40 -10.30 12.95 1.22
N GLN A 41 -11.47 13.48 0.83
CA GLN A 41 -12.56 13.77 1.78
C GLN A 41 -13.20 12.50 2.37
N PHE A 42 -13.02 11.35 1.73
CA PHE A 42 -13.51 10.04 2.17
C PHE A 42 -12.46 9.25 2.94
N TRP A 43 -11.29 9.83 3.23
CA TRP A 43 -10.25 9.17 4.02
C TRP A 43 -10.73 8.93 5.46
N ASN A 44 -10.75 7.67 5.87
CA ASN A 44 -11.11 7.23 7.20
C ASN A 44 -9.83 6.86 7.98
N PRO A 45 -9.37 7.72 8.92
CA PRO A 45 -8.13 7.48 9.64
C PRO A 45 -8.21 6.30 10.64
N ALA A 46 -9.41 5.89 11.06
CA ALA A 46 -9.57 4.77 11.99
C ALA A 46 -9.26 3.42 11.32
N HIS A 47 -9.54 3.33 10.01
CA HIS A 47 -9.36 2.11 9.21
C HIS A 47 -8.23 2.23 8.16
N SER A 48 -7.59 3.40 8.06
CA SER A 48 -6.52 3.68 7.09
C SER A 48 -6.93 3.41 5.63
N CYS A 49 -8.16 3.76 5.27
CA CYS A 49 -8.72 3.52 3.93
C CYS A 49 -9.73 4.60 3.51
N PHE A 50 -10.19 4.57 2.26
CA PHE A 50 -11.32 5.39 1.82
C PHE A 50 -12.63 4.67 2.12
N THR A 51 -13.60 5.35 2.73
CA THR A 51 -14.92 4.80 3.04
C THR A 51 -16.01 5.58 2.30
N PHE A 52 -16.82 4.87 1.51
CA PHE A 52 -17.97 5.41 0.80
C PHE A 52 -19.27 4.90 1.43
N GLY A 53 -19.87 5.71 2.31
CA GLY A 53 -21.03 5.29 3.09
C GLY A 53 -20.65 4.18 4.07
N LYS A 54 -21.09 2.94 3.79
CA LYS A 54 -20.77 1.74 4.59
C LYS A 54 -19.77 0.79 3.91
N VAL A 55 -19.17 1.22 2.79
CA VAL A 55 -18.28 0.40 1.98
C VAL A 55 -16.85 0.94 2.11
N ASP A 56 -15.94 0.09 2.56
CA ASP A 56 -14.51 0.40 2.59
C ASP A 56 -13.87 0.02 1.26
N SER A 57 -13.00 0.90 0.75
CA SER A 57 -12.25 0.69 -0.49
C SER A 57 -10.98 -0.15 -0.28
N VAL A 58 -10.93 -0.97 0.78
CA VAL A 58 -9.79 -1.84 1.08
C VAL A 58 -9.92 -3.11 0.25
N PRO A 59 -8.92 -3.47 -0.57
CA PRO A 59 -8.90 -4.77 -1.21
C PRO A 59 -8.88 -5.90 -0.18
N THR A 60 -9.54 -7.00 -0.51
CA THR A 60 -9.48 -8.25 0.26
C THR A 60 -8.06 -8.84 0.24
N VAL A 61 -7.80 -9.80 1.13
CA VAL A 61 -6.51 -10.51 1.19
C VAL A 61 -6.19 -11.20 -0.14
N GLU A 62 -7.21 -11.78 -0.76
CA GLU A 62 -7.14 -12.50 -2.03
C GLU A 62 -6.80 -11.54 -3.17
N GLU A 63 -7.44 -10.36 -3.21
CA GLU A 63 -7.15 -9.31 -4.19
C GLU A 63 -5.73 -8.76 -4.02
N TYR A 64 -5.28 -8.50 -2.79
CA TYR A 64 -3.89 -8.07 -2.53
C TYR A 64 -2.87 -9.12 -2.97
N THR A 65 -3.12 -10.39 -2.65
CA THR A 65 -2.24 -11.50 -3.02
C THR A 65 -2.15 -11.64 -4.55
N THR A 66 -3.29 -11.50 -5.22
CA THR A 66 -3.37 -11.57 -6.69
C THR A 66 -2.67 -10.40 -7.35
N LEU A 67 -2.88 -9.18 -6.84
CA LEU A 67 -2.30 -7.95 -7.38
C LEU A 67 -0.78 -7.88 -7.19
N LEU A 68 -0.30 -8.25 -6.01
CA LEU A 68 1.11 -8.10 -5.65
C LEU A 68 1.94 -9.32 -5.97
N ARG A 69 1.35 -10.51 -6.13
CA ARG A 69 2.08 -11.78 -6.32
C ARG A 69 3.27 -11.95 -5.38
N CYS A 70 3.11 -11.48 -4.14
CA CYS A 70 4.19 -11.36 -3.17
C CYS A 70 4.35 -12.68 -2.40
N PRO A 71 5.45 -13.44 -2.58
CA PRO A 71 5.63 -14.74 -1.93
C PRO A 71 5.76 -14.66 -0.41
N LYS A 72 6.18 -13.49 0.11
CA LYS A 72 6.40 -13.25 1.54
C LYS A 72 5.21 -12.59 2.23
N PHE A 73 4.06 -12.46 1.56
CA PHE A 73 2.85 -11.89 2.14
C PHE A 73 2.26 -12.87 3.16
N GLN A 74 2.75 -12.82 4.41
CA GLN A 74 2.10 -13.48 5.53
C GLN A 74 0.86 -12.64 5.89
N VAL A 75 -0.32 -13.17 5.56
CA VAL A 75 -1.63 -12.53 5.75
C VAL A 75 -1.79 -11.99 7.18
N ASP A 76 -1.36 -12.75 8.19
CA ASP A 76 -1.47 -12.35 9.60
C ASP A 76 -0.54 -11.19 10.02
N LYS A 77 0.52 -10.91 9.25
CA LYS A 77 1.53 -9.89 9.60
C LYS A 77 1.32 -8.56 8.88
N ALA A 78 0.64 -8.56 7.74
CA ALA A 78 0.36 -7.34 6.98
C ALA A 78 -0.68 -6.44 7.70
N TYR A 79 -1.64 -7.05 8.40
CA TYR A 79 -2.69 -6.37 9.13
C TYR A 79 -2.44 -6.27 10.64
N SER A 80 -1.28 -6.74 11.13
CA SER A 80 -0.88 -6.51 12.51
C SER A 80 -0.62 -5.02 12.69
N ARG A 81 -1.60 -4.31 13.26
CA ARG A 81 -1.44 -2.92 13.69
C ARG A 81 -0.24 -2.87 14.63
N ALA A 82 0.88 -2.31 14.16
CA ALA A 82 1.96 -1.95 15.07
C ALA A 82 1.36 -1.00 16.12
N ALA A 83 1.47 -1.37 17.39
CA ALA A 83 1.07 -0.54 18.50
C ALA A 83 2.01 0.68 18.58
N SER A 84 1.83 1.65 17.69
CA SER A 84 2.61 2.88 17.69
C SER A 84 1.81 4.02 17.06
N PHE A 85 0.77 4.45 17.76
CA PHE A 85 0.47 5.87 17.80
C PHE A 85 1.17 6.40 19.05
N PRO A 86 2.21 7.24 18.95
CA PRO A 86 2.61 8.04 20.10
C PRO A 86 1.38 8.91 20.42
N THR A 87 0.86 8.78 21.64
CA THR A 87 -0.13 9.68 22.20
C THR A 87 0.35 11.10 21.93
N LEU A 88 -0.34 11.82 21.05
CA LEU A 88 -0.07 13.22 20.76
C LEU A 88 -0.36 13.96 22.06
N LEU A 89 0.70 14.22 22.83
CA LEU A 89 0.65 14.89 24.12
C LEU A 89 0.11 16.30 23.85
N LYS A 90 -1.17 16.52 24.22
CA LYS A 90 -1.76 17.85 24.21
C LYS A 90 -1.00 18.69 25.25
N LYS A 91 -0.36 19.76 24.78
CA LYS A 91 0.14 20.84 25.62
C LYS A 91 -0.96 21.86 25.83
#